data_AF-A0A1Y3VCE3-F1
#
_entry.id   AF-A0A1Y3VCE3-F1
#
_cell.length_a   1.000
_cell.length_b   1.000
_cell.length_c   1.000
_cell.angle_alpha   90.00
_cell.angle_beta   90.00
_cell.angle_gamma   90.00
#
_symmetry.space_group_name_H-M   'P 1'
#
loop_
_entity.id
_entity.type
_entity.pdbx_description
1 polymer ?
#
loop_
_entity_poly.entity_id
_entity_poly.type
_entity_poly.pdbx_seq_one_letter_code
_entity_poly.pdbx_strand_id
1 'polypeptide(L)'
;METIPTRYELEKTFQDFALTLASVCDRTDKKNALRILNYTQIELQAICRQIKANKLPVIMLNYAIKAEQLLKAENKILYCILRYPEQFISNDDSFTSPLFWSKNYPAICLSELLCGINLLGPNPIVLADGSEASFNQIVNVFEKMLNVKLGDPQDIKRRVLNRKVHITRFTDALRYALQNCEKK
;
A
#
# COMPACT_ATOMS: atom_id res chain seq x y z
N MET A 1 11.50 46.76 17.14
CA MET A 1 12.36 46.41 15.99
C MET A 1 12.06 44.97 15.64
N GLU A 2 11.21 44.74 14.63
CA GLU A 2 10.94 43.38 14.14
C GLU A 2 12.24 42.86 13.51
N THR A 3 12.85 41.88 14.15
CA THR A 3 14.03 41.18 13.63
C THR A 3 13.62 40.49 12.33
N ILE A 4 14.17 40.97 11.21
CA ILE A 4 13.99 40.33 9.91
C ILE A 4 14.56 38.91 10.03
N PRO A 5 13.76 37.85 9.87
CA PRO A 5 14.23 36.48 10.01
C PRO A 5 15.33 36.19 9.00
N THR A 6 16.35 35.49 9.46
CA THR A 6 17.48 35.13 8.61
C THR A 6 17.06 34.08 7.58
N ARG A 7 17.73 34.07 6.42
CA ARG A 7 17.45 33.12 5.34
C ARG A 7 17.51 31.65 5.82
N TYR A 8 18.39 31.35 6.76
CA TYR A 8 18.54 30.03 7.35
C TYR A 8 17.28 29.59 8.13
N GLU A 9 16.71 30.47 8.94
CA GLU A 9 15.49 30.20 9.71
C GLU A 9 14.29 29.96 8.79
N LEU A 10 14.17 30.74 7.71
CA LEU A 10 13.11 30.57 6.71
C LEU A 10 13.24 29.25 5.94
N GLU A 11 14.45 28.85 5.57
CA GLU A 11 14.70 27.57 4.90
C GLU A 11 14.35 26.39 5.81
N LYS A 12 14.79 26.43 7.08
CA LYS A 12 14.46 25.39 8.07
C LYS A 12 12.94 25.27 8.27
N THR A 13 12.27 26.40 8.48
CA THR A 13 10.80 26.43 8.65
C THR A 13 10.08 25.88 7.43
N PHE A 14 10.58 26.17 6.22
CA PHE A 14 10.03 25.64 4.99
C PHE A 14 10.21 24.12 4.86
N GLN A 15 11.37 23.59 5.27
CA GLN A 15 11.62 22.14 5.30
C GLN A 15 10.71 21.42 6.30
N ASP A 16 10.55 21.97 7.51
CA ASP A 16 9.65 21.43 8.53
C ASP A 16 8.19 21.45 8.04
N PHE A 17 7.79 22.52 7.35
CA PHE A 17 6.49 22.60 6.67
C PHE A 17 6.33 21.50 5.61
N ALA A 18 7.32 21.30 4.74
CA ALA A 18 7.27 20.28 3.69
C ALA A 18 7.16 18.86 4.27
N LEU A 19 7.91 18.55 5.33
CA LEU A 19 7.85 17.25 6.02
C LEU A 19 6.48 17.04 6.68
N THR A 20 5.95 18.08 7.33
CA THR A 20 4.63 18.01 7.96
C THR A 20 3.54 17.80 6.91
N LEU A 21 3.63 18.49 5.78
CA LEU A 21 2.69 18.38 4.67
C LEU A 21 2.67 16.97 4.08
N ALA A 22 3.85 16.41 3.79
CA ALA A 22 4.00 15.04 3.32
C ALA A 22 3.38 14.04 4.32
N SER A 23 3.68 14.20 5.62
CA SER A 23 3.13 13.32 6.67
C SER A 23 1.61 13.36 6.80
N VAL A 24 0.97 14.47 6.40
CA VAL A 24 -0.50 14.61 6.38
C VAL A 24 -1.08 13.96 5.12
N CYS A 25 -0.43 14.15 3.96
CA CYS A 25 -0.83 13.54 2.69
C CYS A 25 -0.69 12.00 2.70
N ASP A 26 0.31 11.47 3.38
CA ASP A 26 0.60 10.03 3.47
C ASP A 26 -0.40 9.26 4.35
N ARG A 27 -1.22 9.95 5.15
CA ARG A 27 -2.24 9.30 5.98
C ARG A 27 -3.27 8.57 5.11
N THR A 28 -3.82 7.49 5.66
CA THR A 28 -4.88 6.68 5.02
C THR A 28 -6.16 7.51 4.77
N ASP A 29 -6.46 8.46 5.65
CA ASP A 29 -7.63 9.35 5.50
C ASP A 29 -7.35 10.52 4.53
N LYS A 30 -7.47 10.23 3.23
CA LYS A 30 -7.31 11.20 2.13
C LYS A 30 -8.34 12.34 2.18
N LYS A 31 -9.52 12.12 2.77
CA LYS A 31 -10.57 13.15 2.90
C LYS A 31 -10.16 14.21 3.93
N ASN A 32 -9.60 13.80 5.06
CA ASN A 32 -9.09 14.73 6.05
C ASN A 32 -7.84 15.46 5.54
N ALA A 33 -6.95 14.76 4.82
CA ALA A 33 -5.82 15.40 4.15
C ALA A 33 -6.26 16.54 3.22
N LEU A 34 -7.29 16.32 2.38
CA LEU A 34 -7.86 17.38 1.52
C LEU A 34 -8.37 18.58 2.29
N ARG A 35 -9.05 18.36 3.44
CA ARG A 35 -9.55 19.46 4.27
C ARG A 35 -8.41 20.29 4.83
N ILE A 36 -7.38 19.64 5.33
CA ILE A 36 -6.19 20.30 5.88
C ILE A 36 -5.47 21.08 4.78
N LEU A 37 -5.27 20.49 3.60
CA LEU A 37 -4.65 21.15 2.45
C LEU A 37 -5.43 22.40 2.01
N ASN A 38 -6.75 22.29 1.85
CA ASN A 38 -7.58 23.42 1.44
C ASN A 38 -7.57 24.54 2.49
N TYR A 39 -7.65 24.20 3.78
CA TYR A 39 -7.56 25.19 4.86
C TYR A 39 -6.20 25.90 4.83
N THR A 40 -5.12 25.14 4.73
CA THR A 40 -3.75 25.67 4.70
C THR A 40 -3.54 26.56 3.48
N GLN A 41 -4.14 26.23 2.33
CA GLN A 41 -4.09 27.06 1.14
C GLN A 41 -4.74 28.42 1.34
N ILE A 42 -5.90 28.48 2.03
CA ILE A 42 -6.60 29.72 2.32
C ILE A 42 -5.76 30.61 3.24
N GLU A 43 -5.22 30.04 4.32
CA GLU A 43 -4.35 30.75 5.26
C GLU A 43 -3.09 31.29 4.59
N LEU A 44 -2.44 30.48 3.76
CA LEU A 44 -1.20 30.87 3.09
C LEU A 44 -1.45 31.97 2.04
N GLN A 45 -2.60 31.95 1.37
CA GLN A 45 -3.01 33.05 0.49
C GLN A 45 -3.27 34.34 1.25
N ALA A 46 -3.86 34.27 2.45
CA ALA A 46 -4.06 35.43 3.31
C ALA A 46 -2.71 36.05 3.74
N ILE A 47 -1.75 35.21 4.16
CA ILE A 47 -0.39 35.63 4.52
C ILE A 47 0.31 36.27 3.31
N CYS A 48 0.26 35.66 2.13
CA CYS A 48 0.81 36.23 0.90
C CYS A 48 0.24 37.62 0.58
N ARG A 49 -1.06 37.84 0.79
CA ARG A 49 -1.70 39.16 0.59
C ARG A 49 -1.19 40.19 1.60
N GLN A 50 -1.05 39.80 2.87
CA GLN A 50 -0.52 40.68 3.92
C GLN A 50 0.94 41.07 3.65
N ILE A 51 1.78 40.12 3.22
CA ILE A 51 3.19 40.38 2.86
C ILE A 51 3.29 41.41 1.73
N LYS A 52 2.44 41.27 0.70
CA LYS A 52 2.39 42.22 -0.43
C LYS A 52 1.89 43.60 0.00
N ALA A 53 0.83 43.65 0.81
CA ALA A 53 0.25 44.91 1.28
C ALA A 53 1.24 45.70 2.16
N ASN A 54 1.97 45.01 3.05
CA ASN A 54 2.89 45.62 4.00
C ASN A 54 4.31 45.86 3.42
N LYS A 55 4.54 45.56 2.13
CA LYS A 55 5.85 45.66 1.47
C LYS A 55 6.98 44.97 2.24
N LEU A 56 6.67 43.81 2.82
CA LEU A 56 7.63 42.99 3.56
C LEU A 56 8.75 42.45 2.64
N PRO A 57 9.90 42.01 3.20
CA PRO A 57 11.06 41.59 2.43
C PRO A 57 10.74 40.54 1.35
N VAL A 58 11.30 40.72 0.15
CA VAL A 58 11.12 39.82 -1.01
C VAL A 58 11.47 38.36 -0.68
N ILE A 59 12.40 38.14 0.25
CA ILE A 59 12.80 36.80 0.70
C ILE A 59 11.60 36.06 1.32
N MET A 60 10.82 36.69 2.18
CA MET A 60 9.61 36.08 2.76
C MET A 60 8.58 35.75 1.67
N LEU A 61 8.38 36.66 0.72
CA LEU A 61 7.46 36.45 -0.40
C LEU A 61 7.88 35.23 -1.24
N ASN A 62 9.18 35.05 -1.48
CA ASN A 62 9.68 33.90 -2.23
C ASN A 62 9.40 32.56 -1.51
N TYR A 63 9.59 32.49 -0.19
CA TYR A 63 9.27 31.27 0.57
C TYR A 63 7.76 31.01 0.65
N ALA A 64 6.95 32.05 0.78
CA ALA A 64 5.50 31.91 0.74
C ALA A 64 5.04 31.38 -0.64
N ILE A 65 5.59 31.90 -1.73
CA ILE A 65 5.32 31.38 -3.09
C ILE A 65 5.79 29.92 -3.22
N LYS A 66 6.97 29.56 -2.71
CA LYS A 66 7.45 28.17 -2.71
C LYS A 66 6.48 27.24 -1.99
N ALA A 67 6.00 27.64 -0.81
CA ALA A 67 5.04 26.86 -0.03
C ALA A 67 3.69 26.72 -0.75
N GLU A 68 3.22 27.77 -1.43
CA GLU A 68 2.01 27.71 -2.25
C GLU A 68 2.15 26.71 -3.41
N GLN A 69 3.31 26.71 -4.08
CA GLN A 69 3.57 25.79 -5.19
C GLN A 69 3.66 24.33 -4.71
N LEU A 70 4.31 24.10 -3.57
CA LEU A 70 4.38 22.77 -2.96
C LEU A 70 2.98 22.25 -2.61
N LEU A 71 2.15 23.08 -1.98
CA LEU A 71 0.78 22.72 -1.62
C LEU A 71 -0.07 22.38 -2.85
N LYS A 72 0.06 23.16 -3.94
CA LYS A 72 -0.61 22.87 -5.21
C LYS A 72 -0.15 21.54 -5.82
N ALA A 73 1.14 21.23 -5.74
CA ALA A 73 1.67 19.96 -6.22
C ALA A 73 1.10 18.78 -5.42
N GLU A 74 1.12 18.87 -4.08
CA GLU A 74 0.55 17.86 -3.19
C GLU A 74 -0.95 17.63 -3.43
N ASN A 75 -1.73 18.71 -3.56
CA ASN A 75 -3.16 18.62 -3.84
C ASN A 75 -3.43 17.94 -5.20
N LYS A 76 -2.59 18.23 -6.21
CA LYS A 76 -2.65 17.56 -7.51
C LYS A 76 -2.31 16.08 -7.42
N ILE A 77 -1.27 15.70 -6.66
CA ILE A 77 -0.92 14.29 -6.42
C ILE A 77 -2.09 13.57 -5.75
N LEU A 78 -2.65 14.16 -4.69
CA LEU A 78 -3.77 13.60 -3.96
C LEU A 78 -5.01 13.42 -4.85
N TYR A 79 -5.29 14.40 -5.72
CA TYR A 79 -6.36 14.29 -6.72
C TYR A 79 -6.09 13.17 -7.73
N CYS A 80 -4.84 13.02 -8.19
CA CYS A 80 -4.45 11.90 -9.05
C CYS A 80 -4.64 10.55 -8.37
N ILE A 81 -4.28 10.42 -7.09
CA ILE A 81 -4.51 9.21 -6.28
C ILE A 81 -6.00 8.87 -6.21
N LEU A 82 -6.85 9.86 -5.97
CA LEU A 82 -8.30 9.65 -5.90
C LEU A 82 -8.93 9.29 -7.25
N ARG A 83 -8.40 9.83 -8.35
CA ARG A 83 -8.92 9.60 -9.70
C ARG A 83 -8.40 8.30 -10.33
N TYR A 84 -7.17 7.91 -10.01
CA TYR A 84 -6.50 6.74 -10.58
C TYR A 84 -5.80 5.91 -9.48
N PRO A 85 -6.56 5.32 -8.53
CA PRO A 85 -5.98 4.61 -7.40
C PRO A 85 -5.02 3.50 -7.82
N GLU A 86 -5.32 2.82 -8.93
CA GLU A 86 -4.54 1.69 -9.45
C GLU A 86 -3.10 2.05 -9.85
N GLN A 87 -2.83 3.32 -10.19
CA GLN A 87 -1.49 3.78 -10.56
C GLN A 87 -0.61 4.12 -9.36
N PHE A 88 -1.20 4.27 -8.18
CA PHE A 88 -0.53 4.66 -6.94
C PHE A 88 -0.52 3.56 -5.89
N ILE A 89 -0.90 2.32 -6.26
CA ILE A 89 -0.72 1.15 -5.41
C ILE A 89 0.79 0.88 -5.30
N SER A 90 1.41 1.39 -4.24
CA SER A 90 2.65 0.81 -3.74
C SER A 90 2.30 -0.61 -3.30
N ASN A 91 2.88 -1.64 -3.93
CA ASN A 91 2.65 -3.04 -3.57
C ASN A 91 3.02 -3.40 -2.11
N ASP A 92 3.51 -2.41 -1.34
CA ASP A 92 3.95 -2.43 0.05
C ASP A 92 2.84 -2.11 1.08
N ASP A 93 1.56 -2.31 0.77
CA ASP A 93 0.53 -2.35 1.81
C ASP A 93 0.75 -3.57 2.72
N SER A 94 1.64 -3.36 3.71
CA SER A 94 1.68 -3.66 5.15
C SER A 94 0.82 -4.77 5.77
N PHE A 95 0.23 -5.67 4.99
CA PHE A 95 -0.29 -6.91 5.54
C PHE A 95 0.86 -7.85 5.86
N THR A 96 1.49 -7.65 7.02
CA THR A 96 2.41 -8.62 7.61
C THR A 96 1.59 -9.56 8.49
N SER A 97 1.15 -10.67 7.91
CA SER A 97 0.47 -11.71 8.69
C SER A 97 1.41 -12.25 9.78
N PRO A 98 0.91 -12.56 11.00
CA PRO A 98 1.71 -13.22 12.03
C PRO A 98 2.00 -14.69 11.70
N LEU A 99 1.35 -15.23 10.67
CA LEU A 99 1.50 -16.62 10.25
C LEU A 99 2.68 -16.76 9.28
N PHE A 100 3.47 -17.81 9.50
CA PHE A 100 4.59 -18.17 8.64
C PHE A 100 4.41 -19.60 8.16
N TRP A 101 4.74 -19.84 6.89
CA TRP A 101 4.85 -21.19 6.38
C TRP A 101 6.01 -21.90 7.07
N SER A 102 5.72 -23.05 7.70
CA SER A 102 6.73 -23.81 8.43
C SER A 102 7.80 -24.34 7.49
N LYS A 103 9.07 -24.21 7.90
CA LYS A 103 10.24 -24.73 7.15
C LYS A 103 10.23 -26.26 7.03
N ASN A 104 9.41 -26.95 7.81
CA ASN A 104 9.26 -28.40 7.75
C ASN A 104 8.58 -28.88 6.46
N TYR A 105 7.88 -27.98 5.75
CA TYR A 105 7.21 -28.29 4.49
C TYR A 105 7.75 -27.38 3.38
N PRO A 106 8.13 -27.92 2.21
CA PRO A 106 8.57 -27.11 1.10
C PRO A 106 7.41 -26.28 0.53
N ALA A 107 7.71 -25.10 0.00
CA ALA A 107 6.71 -24.16 -0.54
C ALA A 107 5.84 -24.77 -1.66
N ILE A 108 6.37 -25.77 -2.37
CA ILE A 108 5.62 -26.53 -3.39
C ILE A 108 4.41 -27.26 -2.81
N CYS A 109 4.42 -27.66 -1.53
CA CYS A 109 3.25 -28.26 -0.89
C CYS A 109 2.09 -27.26 -0.82
N LEU A 110 2.38 -25.98 -0.52
CA LEU A 110 1.38 -24.93 -0.55
C LEU A 110 0.92 -24.63 -1.98
N SER A 111 1.84 -24.58 -2.95
CA SER A 111 1.49 -24.47 -4.37
C SER A 111 0.53 -25.56 -4.83
N GLU A 112 0.77 -26.82 -4.43
CA GLU A 112 -0.10 -27.95 -4.76
C GLU A 112 -1.48 -27.82 -4.11
N LEU A 113 -1.55 -27.37 -2.86
CA LEU A 113 -2.82 -27.10 -2.18
C LEU A 113 -3.63 -26.03 -2.93
N LEU A 114 -2.99 -24.90 -3.26
CA LEU A 114 -3.64 -23.81 -3.98
C LEU A 114 -4.10 -24.24 -5.39
N CYS A 115 -3.27 -24.99 -6.11
CA CYS A 115 -3.67 -25.56 -7.39
C CYS A 115 -4.82 -26.55 -7.24
N GLY A 116 -4.79 -27.40 -6.22
CA GLY A 116 -5.88 -28.34 -5.91
C GLY A 116 -7.19 -27.62 -5.67
N ILE A 117 -7.18 -26.57 -4.83
CA ILE A 117 -8.33 -25.70 -4.57
C ILE A 117 -8.85 -25.07 -5.86
N ASN A 118 -7.97 -24.52 -6.71
CA ASN A 118 -8.35 -23.91 -7.98
C ASN A 118 -8.92 -24.93 -8.99
N LEU A 119 -8.61 -26.22 -8.86
CA LEU A 119 -9.14 -27.28 -9.71
C LEU A 119 -10.48 -27.82 -9.20
N LEU A 120 -10.90 -27.49 -7.98
CA LEU A 120 -12.23 -27.80 -7.48
C LEU A 120 -13.27 -26.92 -8.20
N GLY A 121 -14.33 -27.55 -8.70
CA GLY A 121 -15.47 -26.86 -9.31
C GLY A 121 -16.74 -27.09 -8.48
N PRO A 122 -17.45 -26.03 -8.05
CA PRO A 122 -17.15 -24.59 -8.18
C PRO A 122 -15.98 -24.12 -7.30
N ASN A 123 -15.36 -22.98 -7.63
CA ASN A 123 -14.22 -22.45 -6.88
C ASN A 123 -14.66 -22.11 -5.44
N PRO A 124 -14.08 -22.74 -4.41
CA PRO A 124 -14.50 -22.52 -3.04
C PRO A 124 -14.06 -21.15 -2.50
N ILE A 125 -13.16 -20.44 -3.19
CA ILE A 125 -12.68 -19.12 -2.79
C ILE A 125 -13.36 -18.04 -3.66
N VAL A 126 -14.19 -17.24 -3.02
CA VAL A 126 -14.87 -16.08 -3.62
C VAL A 126 -14.36 -14.79 -2.99
N LEU A 127 -14.47 -13.69 -3.75
CA LEU A 127 -14.22 -12.35 -3.25
C LEU A 127 -15.37 -11.89 -2.33
N ALA A 128 -15.16 -10.80 -1.59
CA ALA A 128 -16.15 -10.28 -0.65
C ALA A 128 -17.47 -9.85 -1.31
N ASP A 129 -17.44 -9.59 -2.62
CA ASP A 129 -18.61 -9.29 -3.46
C ASP A 129 -19.32 -10.55 -3.99
N GLY A 130 -18.83 -11.75 -3.66
CA GLY A 130 -19.37 -13.03 -4.10
C GLY A 130 -18.90 -13.49 -5.48
N SER A 131 -18.04 -12.73 -6.16
CA SER A 131 -17.46 -13.13 -7.45
C SER A 131 -16.33 -14.15 -7.28
N GLU A 132 -16.04 -14.94 -8.32
CA GLU A 132 -14.97 -15.94 -8.28
C GLU A 132 -13.59 -15.27 -8.19
N ALA A 133 -12.79 -15.68 -7.21
CA ALA A 133 -11.42 -15.18 -7.08
C ALA A 133 -10.51 -15.80 -8.16
N SER A 134 -9.75 -14.97 -8.87
CA SER A 134 -8.76 -15.49 -9.82
C SER A 134 -7.60 -16.17 -9.10
N PHE A 135 -6.99 -17.17 -9.74
CA PHE A 135 -5.84 -17.88 -9.17
C PHE A 135 -4.69 -16.96 -8.76
N ASN A 136 -4.42 -15.92 -9.56
CA ASN A 136 -3.34 -14.98 -9.28
C ASN A 136 -3.63 -14.19 -7.99
N GLN A 137 -4.88 -13.76 -7.81
CA GLN A 137 -5.30 -13.08 -6.57
C GLN A 137 -5.15 -14.03 -5.37
N ILE A 138 -5.57 -15.29 -5.51
CA ILE A 138 -5.43 -16.30 -4.45
C ILE A 138 -3.95 -16.48 -4.08
N VAL A 139 -3.06 -16.72 -5.04
CA VAL A 139 -1.62 -16.90 -4.78
C VAL A 139 -1.04 -15.68 -4.06
N ASN A 140 -1.29 -14.47 -4.56
CA ASN A 140 -0.75 -13.24 -3.98
C ASN A 140 -1.19 -13.04 -2.52
N VAL A 141 -2.47 -13.32 -2.21
CA VAL A 141 -2.98 -13.23 -0.84
C VAL A 141 -2.33 -14.26 0.07
N PHE A 142 -2.18 -15.50 -0.39
CA PHE A 142 -1.55 -16.57 0.41
C PHE A 142 -0.05 -16.35 0.62
N GLU A 143 0.68 -15.80 -0.35
CA GLU A 143 2.09 -15.42 -0.18
C GLU A 143 2.25 -14.39 0.95
N LYS A 144 1.40 -13.35 0.97
CA LYS A 144 1.38 -12.35 2.05
C LYS A 144 0.88 -12.93 3.38
N MET A 145 -0.12 -13.81 3.35
CA MET A 145 -0.71 -14.44 4.54
C MET A 145 0.24 -15.39 5.25
N LEU A 146 1.12 -16.09 4.53
CA LEU A 146 2.02 -17.09 5.11
C LEU A 146 3.49 -16.69 5.03
N ASN A 147 3.78 -15.45 4.64
CA ASN A 147 5.14 -14.91 4.48
C ASN A 147 6.06 -15.85 3.68
N VAL A 148 5.57 -16.35 2.55
CA VAL A 148 6.25 -17.33 1.71
C VAL A 148 6.27 -16.88 0.26
N LYS A 149 7.39 -17.10 -0.44
CA LYS A 149 7.51 -16.83 -1.88
C LYS A 149 7.27 -18.12 -2.66
N LEU A 150 6.18 -18.15 -3.41
CA LEU A 150 5.76 -19.24 -4.30
C LEU A 150 6.19 -18.97 -5.76
N GLY A 151 6.29 -17.70 -6.15
CA GLY A 151 6.70 -17.25 -7.49
C GLY A 151 5.51 -17.00 -8.43
N ASP A 152 5.76 -16.91 -9.74
CA ASP A 152 4.71 -16.58 -10.72
C ASP A 152 3.57 -17.63 -10.69
N PRO A 153 2.30 -17.21 -10.48
CA PRO A 153 1.12 -18.08 -10.53
C PRO A 153 1.03 -18.99 -11.76
N GLN A 154 1.44 -18.51 -12.95
CA GLN A 154 1.41 -19.33 -14.18
C GLN A 154 2.45 -20.44 -14.11
N ASP A 155 3.64 -20.12 -13.61
CA ASP A 155 4.71 -21.09 -13.38
C ASP A 155 4.37 -22.06 -12.25
N ILE A 156 3.65 -21.62 -11.23
CA ILE A 156 3.13 -22.50 -10.18
C ILE A 156 2.20 -23.55 -10.79
N LYS A 157 1.18 -23.12 -11.55
CA LYS A 157 0.26 -24.04 -12.23
C LYS A 157 1.00 -25.02 -13.13
N ARG A 158 1.92 -24.52 -13.96
CA ARG A 158 2.72 -25.35 -14.87
C ARG A 158 3.58 -26.37 -14.11
N ARG A 159 4.28 -25.94 -13.05
CA ARG A 159 5.14 -26.82 -12.23
C ARG A 159 4.34 -27.93 -11.54
N VAL A 160 3.17 -27.60 -10.98
CA VAL A 160 2.29 -28.56 -10.32
C VAL A 160 1.66 -29.53 -11.33
N LEU A 161 1.14 -29.03 -12.45
CA LEU A 161 0.52 -29.86 -13.49
C LEU A 161 1.52 -30.78 -14.21
N ASN A 162 2.77 -30.35 -14.40
CA ASN A 162 3.82 -31.18 -14.97
C ASN A 162 4.31 -32.28 -14.01
N ARG A 163 4.02 -32.14 -12.71
CA ARG A 163 4.37 -33.09 -11.65
C ARG A 163 3.31 -34.15 -11.38
N LYS A 164 2.33 -34.39 -12.27
CA LYS A 164 1.25 -35.39 -12.10
C LYS A 164 1.68 -36.79 -11.61
N VAL A 165 2.94 -37.19 -11.78
CA VAL A 165 3.51 -38.48 -11.32
C VAL A 165 4.13 -38.41 -9.91
N HIS A 166 4.45 -37.22 -9.40
CA HIS A 166 5.11 -36.96 -8.12
C HIS A 166 4.39 -35.86 -7.32
N ILE A 167 3.07 -35.98 -7.16
CA ILE A 167 2.31 -35.18 -6.19
C ILE A 167 2.98 -35.36 -4.83
N THR A 168 3.20 -34.28 -4.08
CA THR A 168 3.82 -34.41 -2.77
C THR A 168 2.93 -35.26 -1.86
N ARG A 169 3.55 -36.07 -1.00
CA ARG A 169 2.84 -36.84 0.05
C ARG A 169 2.08 -35.95 1.05
N PHE A 170 2.11 -34.64 0.87
CA PHE A 170 1.44 -33.67 1.72
C PHE A 170 -0.09 -33.82 1.65
N THR A 171 -0.65 -33.99 0.47
CA THR A 171 -2.11 -34.17 0.29
C THR A 171 -2.57 -35.50 0.88
N ASP A 172 -1.80 -36.57 0.70
CA ASP A 172 -2.04 -37.87 1.35
C ASP A 172 -1.91 -37.77 2.87
N ALA A 173 -0.92 -37.03 3.38
CA ALA A 173 -0.75 -36.80 4.81
C ALA A 173 -1.91 -35.99 5.41
N LEU A 174 -2.41 -34.97 4.70
CA LEU A 174 -3.62 -34.22 5.09
C LEU A 174 -4.83 -35.15 5.13
N ARG A 175 -5.03 -35.98 4.09
CA ARG A 175 -6.11 -36.96 4.04
C ARG A 175 -6.02 -37.96 5.20
N TYR A 176 -4.83 -38.50 5.45
CA TYR A 176 -4.59 -39.42 6.56
C TYR A 176 -4.86 -38.75 7.92
N ALA A 177 -4.41 -37.50 8.10
CA ALA A 177 -4.68 -36.75 9.32
C ALA A 177 -6.18 -36.58 9.55
N LEU A 178 -6.94 -36.18 8.52
CA LEU A 178 -8.40 -36.05 8.59
C LEU A 178 -9.09 -37.39 8.91
N GLN A 179 -8.67 -38.49 8.28
CA GLN A 179 -9.24 -39.82 8.52
C GLN A 179 -8.96 -40.37 9.92
N ASN A 180 -7.87 -39.92 10.57
CA ASN A 180 -7.48 -40.38 11.90
C ASN A 180 -7.77 -39.34 13.00
N CYS A 181 -8.40 -38.21 12.68
CA CYS A 181 -8.82 -37.20 13.66
C CYS A 181 -9.87 -37.74 14.65
N GLU A 182 -10.67 -38.74 14.27
CA GLU A 182 -11.74 -39.31 15.13
C GLU A 182 -11.25 -40.40 16.10
N LYS A 183 -9.97 -40.79 16.05
CA LYS A 183 -9.40 -41.87 16.89
C LYS A 183 -8.63 -41.33 18.10
N LYS A 184 -9.07 -40.24 18.72
CA LYS A 184 -8.45 -39.68 19.91
C LYS A 184 -9.45 -39.43 21.02
#